data_AF-A0A3C1UE22-F1
#
_entry.id   AF-A0A3C1UE22-F1
#
_cell.length_a   1.000
_cell.length_b   1.000
_cell.length_c   1.000
_cell.angle_alpha   90.00
_cell.angle_beta   90.00
_cell.angle_gamma   90.00
#
_symmetry.space_group_name_H-M   'P 1'
#
loop_
_entity.id
_entity.type
_entity.pdbx_description
1 polymer ?
#
loop_
_entity_poly.entity_id
_entity_poly.type
_entity_poly.pdbx_seq_one_letter_code
_entity_poly.pdbx_strand_id
1 'polypeptide(L)'
;MKDMGADAIRTSHNMPSTMQMEVCDSMGMMVMAESFDGWKDPKVRNGYGKLWDEWWQKDITNLILNHRNHPSIIMWSVGNEIPEQWKPEGVERYKHLTALCHRLDPSRQVTCGMDQPDGTMWAGFAQVADVPGYNYRVHKYEEMMKRLPQGFLLGSETASTVSSRGEYFFPDTVAPNKEHPNGQCSGYDVEHCWWSNLPDDDWKMQDDYNWVTGEFVWTG
;
A
#
# COMPACT_ATOMS: atom_id res chain seq x y z
N MET A 1 -5.19 -2.37 -17.05
CA MET A 1 -3.97 -2.72 -16.29
C MET A 1 -2.87 -3.26 -17.18
N LYS A 2 -2.93 -4.50 -17.68
CA LYS A 2 -1.81 -5.07 -18.44
C LYS A 2 -1.45 -4.29 -19.71
N ASP A 3 -2.46 -3.85 -20.47
CA ASP A 3 -2.23 -2.99 -21.65
C ASP A 3 -1.68 -1.59 -21.30
N MET A 4 -1.88 -1.14 -20.05
CA MET A 4 -1.28 0.10 -19.53
C MET A 4 0.20 -0.07 -19.17
N GLY A 5 0.70 -1.31 -19.16
CA GLY A 5 2.08 -1.65 -18.78
C GLY A 5 2.24 -2.10 -17.33
N ALA A 6 1.16 -2.16 -16.54
CA ALA A 6 1.24 -2.66 -15.18
C ALA A 6 1.55 -4.17 -15.14
N ASP A 7 2.42 -4.57 -14.22
CA ASP A 7 2.83 -5.96 -13.98
C ASP A 7 2.47 -6.48 -12.58
N ALA A 8 2.02 -5.60 -11.67
CA ALA A 8 1.64 -5.94 -10.31
C ALA A 8 0.27 -5.37 -9.89
N ILE A 9 -0.40 -6.04 -8.94
CA ILE A 9 -1.66 -5.62 -8.32
C ILE A 9 -1.53 -5.70 -6.79
N ARG A 10 -1.97 -4.65 -6.10
CA ARG A 10 -2.21 -4.65 -4.65
C ARG A 10 -3.69 -4.87 -4.37
N THR A 11 -4.04 -5.80 -3.49
CA THR A 11 -5.46 -6.10 -3.16
C THR A 11 -5.97 -5.19 -2.04
N SER A 12 -5.93 -3.88 -2.29
CA SER A 12 -6.31 -2.85 -1.32
C SER A 12 -7.79 -2.95 -0.90
N HIS A 13 -8.16 -3.16 0.36
CA HIS A 13 -7.32 -3.49 1.53
C HIS A 13 -7.88 -4.74 2.22
N ASN A 14 -8.11 -5.78 1.44
CA ASN A 14 -8.80 -6.99 1.87
C ASN A 14 -8.41 -8.21 1.04
N MET A 15 -8.72 -9.38 1.61
CA MET A 15 -8.46 -10.67 0.97
C MET A 15 -9.05 -10.68 -0.45
N PRO A 16 -8.26 -11.04 -1.48
CA PRO A 16 -8.76 -11.14 -2.83
C PRO A 16 -9.74 -12.29 -2.99
N SER A 17 -10.57 -12.22 -4.02
CA SER A 17 -11.38 -13.38 -4.43
C SER A 17 -10.52 -14.42 -5.13
N THR A 18 -10.92 -15.71 -5.08
CA THR A 18 -10.28 -16.78 -5.86
C THR A 18 -10.22 -16.44 -7.35
N MET A 19 -11.31 -15.88 -7.90
CA MET A 19 -11.36 -15.48 -9.31
C MET A 19 -10.30 -14.41 -9.65
N GLN A 20 -10.09 -13.43 -8.77
CA GLN A 20 -9.05 -12.41 -9.00
C GLN A 20 -7.65 -13.04 -9.05
N MET A 21 -7.38 -14.03 -8.20
CA MET A 21 -6.09 -14.73 -8.19
C MET A 21 -5.91 -15.63 -9.42
N GLU A 22 -6.96 -16.35 -9.84
CA GLU A 22 -6.95 -17.14 -11.08
C GLU A 22 -6.68 -16.27 -12.32
N VAL A 23 -7.28 -15.08 -12.38
CA VAL A 23 -7.01 -14.10 -13.44
C VAL A 23 -5.56 -13.64 -13.39
N CYS A 24 -5.04 -13.24 -12.22
CA CYS A 24 -3.66 -12.78 -12.08
C CYS A 24 -2.65 -13.89 -12.43
N ASP A 25 -2.90 -15.14 -12.03
CA ASP A 25 -2.11 -16.30 -12.41
C ASP A 25 -2.09 -16.49 -13.94
N SER A 26 -3.27 -16.46 -14.58
CA SER A 26 -3.39 -16.68 -16.03
C SER A 26 -2.75 -15.57 -16.86
N MET A 27 -2.77 -14.35 -16.34
CA MET A 27 -2.22 -13.17 -16.99
C MET A 27 -0.76 -12.92 -16.62
N GLY A 28 -0.17 -13.65 -15.68
CA GLY A 28 1.19 -13.37 -15.19
C GLY A 28 1.31 -11.98 -14.57
N MET A 29 0.34 -11.61 -13.73
CA MET A 29 0.37 -10.39 -12.91
C MET A 29 0.85 -10.76 -11.51
N MET A 30 1.84 -10.02 -10.98
CA MET A 30 2.27 -10.14 -9.59
C MET A 30 1.20 -9.59 -8.65
N VAL A 31 1.11 -10.15 -7.45
CA VAL A 31 0.10 -9.76 -6.46
C VAL A 31 0.73 -9.56 -5.09
N MET A 32 0.47 -8.39 -4.51
CA MET A 32 0.59 -8.11 -3.08
C MET A 32 -0.79 -8.28 -2.45
N ALA A 33 -1.01 -9.40 -1.78
CA ALA A 33 -2.29 -9.72 -1.19
C ALA A 33 -2.38 -9.17 0.25
N GLU A 34 -3.43 -8.42 0.55
CA GLU A 34 -3.61 -7.69 1.80
C GLU A 34 -4.85 -8.16 2.56
N SER A 35 -4.84 -8.13 3.90
CA SER A 35 -6.02 -8.57 4.70
C SER A 35 -6.71 -7.47 5.49
N PHE A 36 -5.98 -6.44 5.94
CA PHE A 36 -6.48 -5.54 6.98
C PHE A 36 -6.32 -4.06 6.60
N ASP A 37 -7.43 -3.35 6.56
CA ASP A 37 -7.45 -1.88 6.56
C ASP A 37 -7.31 -1.28 7.98
N GLY A 38 -7.32 -2.10 9.02
CA GLY A 38 -7.17 -1.63 10.39
C GLY A 38 -6.98 -2.80 11.33
N TRP A 39 -6.23 -2.59 12.40
CA TRP A 39 -6.03 -3.59 13.43
C TRP A 39 -7.02 -3.40 14.56
N LYS A 40 -6.56 -3.14 15.79
CA LYS A 40 -7.42 -3.02 16.96
C LYS A 40 -8.00 -1.62 17.07
N ASP A 41 -7.18 -0.61 16.81
CA ASP A 41 -7.63 0.78 16.85
C ASP A 41 -8.54 1.06 15.64
N PRO A 42 -9.75 1.60 15.88
CA PRO A 42 -10.74 1.71 14.83
C PRO A 42 -10.45 2.89 13.89
N LYS A 43 -10.40 2.62 12.57
CA LYS A 43 -10.55 3.67 11.55
C LYS A 43 -12.00 4.15 11.42
N VAL A 44 -12.95 3.22 11.52
CA VAL A 44 -14.39 3.49 11.39
C VAL A 44 -15.19 2.85 12.52
N ARG A 45 -16.36 3.43 12.83
CA ARG A 45 -17.21 3.05 13.99
C ARG A 45 -17.51 1.56 14.09
N ASN A 46 -17.67 0.88 12.96
CA ASN A 46 -18.01 -0.55 12.89
C ASN A 46 -16.95 -1.35 12.11
N GLY A 47 -15.70 -0.89 12.12
CA GLY A 47 -14.60 -1.55 11.42
C GLY A 47 -14.11 -2.82 12.11
N TYR A 48 -13.13 -3.45 11.48
CA TYR A 48 -12.57 -4.73 11.90
C TYR A 48 -11.97 -4.74 13.32
N GLY A 49 -11.55 -3.58 13.86
CA GLY A 49 -11.02 -3.49 15.22
C GLY A 49 -11.93 -3.99 16.35
N LYS A 50 -13.24 -4.08 16.11
CA LYS A 50 -14.18 -4.75 17.03
C LYS A 50 -14.02 -6.27 17.11
N LEU A 51 -13.48 -6.87 16.05
CA LEU A 51 -13.29 -8.32 15.90
C LEU A 51 -11.84 -8.73 16.14
N TRP A 52 -10.91 -7.77 16.18
CA TRP A 52 -9.47 -8.00 16.22
C TRP A 52 -9.07 -9.11 17.18
N ASP A 53 -9.39 -8.97 18.47
CA ASP A 53 -8.92 -9.86 19.53
C ASP A 53 -9.31 -11.34 19.31
N GLU A 54 -10.39 -11.61 18.57
CA GLU A 54 -10.85 -12.99 18.29
C GLU A 54 -10.47 -13.49 16.89
N TRP A 55 -10.36 -12.59 15.90
CA TRP A 55 -10.37 -12.97 14.48
C TRP A 55 -9.06 -12.75 13.74
N TRP A 56 -8.16 -11.88 14.20
CA TRP A 56 -6.96 -11.51 13.41
C TRP A 56 -6.13 -12.72 12.98
N GLN A 57 -5.95 -13.71 13.86
CA GLN A 57 -5.21 -14.93 13.55
C GLN A 57 -5.93 -15.82 12.54
N LYS A 58 -7.26 -15.94 12.67
CA LYS A 58 -8.09 -16.77 11.78
C LYS A 58 -8.09 -16.20 10.37
N ASP A 59 -8.24 -14.88 10.25
CA ASP A 59 -8.40 -14.22 8.95
C ASP A 59 -7.09 -14.13 8.19
N ILE A 60 -5.96 -13.84 8.84
CA ILE A 60 -4.65 -13.89 8.16
C ILE A 60 -4.26 -15.33 7.80
N THR A 61 -4.61 -16.31 8.65
CA THR A 61 -4.42 -17.73 8.32
C THR A 61 -5.25 -18.13 7.11
N ASN A 62 -6.49 -17.63 7.03
CA ASN A 62 -7.38 -17.90 5.91
C ASN A 62 -6.85 -17.29 4.61
N LEU A 63 -6.33 -16.06 4.61
CA LEU A 63 -5.67 -15.46 3.45
C LEU A 63 -4.55 -16.39 2.94
N ILE A 64 -3.62 -16.74 3.81
CA ILE A 64 -2.40 -17.47 3.41
C ILE A 64 -2.73 -18.90 3.00
N LEU A 65 -3.50 -19.65 3.79
CA LEU A 65 -3.75 -21.06 3.49
C LEU A 65 -4.60 -21.26 2.23
N ASN A 66 -5.52 -20.33 1.91
CA ASN A 66 -6.26 -20.40 0.65
C ASN A 66 -5.41 -20.05 -0.55
N HIS A 67 -4.45 -19.12 -0.41
CA HIS A 67 -3.82 -18.51 -1.58
C HIS A 67 -2.32 -18.74 -1.75
N ARG A 68 -1.60 -19.35 -0.79
CA ARG A 68 -0.13 -19.56 -0.87
C ARG A 68 0.37 -20.39 -2.06
N ASN A 69 -0.53 -21.06 -2.78
CA ASN A 69 -0.19 -21.82 -3.99
C ASN A 69 -0.38 -21.02 -5.29
N HIS A 70 -0.96 -19.82 -5.24
CA HIS A 70 -1.03 -18.94 -6.41
C HIS A 70 0.37 -18.41 -6.75
N PRO A 71 0.89 -18.68 -7.95
CA PRO A 71 2.18 -18.13 -8.38
C PRO A 71 2.18 -16.61 -8.56
N SER A 72 1.01 -16.00 -8.80
CA SER A 72 0.87 -14.55 -8.89
C SER A 72 1.23 -13.85 -7.58
N ILE A 73 0.93 -14.44 -6.42
CA ILE A 73 1.21 -13.81 -5.14
C ILE A 73 2.71 -13.84 -4.87
N ILE A 74 3.29 -12.67 -4.62
CA ILE A 74 4.72 -12.50 -4.31
C ILE A 74 4.96 -11.93 -2.91
N MET A 75 3.93 -11.35 -2.27
CA MET A 75 4.06 -10.64 -1.00
C MET A 75 2.74 -10.66 -0.22
N TRP A 76 2.85 -10.72 1.10
CA TRP A 76 1.71 -10.60 2.03
C TRP A 76 1.72 -9.23 2.69
N SER A 77 0.65 -8.44 2.55
CA SER A 77 0.48 -7.21 3.31
C SER A 77 -0.43 -7.45 4.52
N VAL A 78 0.06 -7.12 5.71
CA VAL A 78 -0.67 -7.34 6.97
C VAL A 78 -1.40 -6.08 7.46
N GLY A 79 -1.35 -4.98 6.70
CA GLY A 79 -1.99 -3.74 7.12
C GLY A 79 -1.86 -2.61 6.10
N ASN A 80 -2.83 -1.70 6.14
CA ASN A 80 -2.80 -0.44 5.43
C ASN A 80 -3.05 0.73 6.39
N GLU A 81 -2.18 1.74 6.41
CA GLU A 81 -2.31 2.99 7.17
C GLU A 81 -2.79 2.77 8.61
N ILE A 82 -2.11 1.83 9.27
CA ILE A 82 -2.56 1.32 10.56
C ILE A 82 -2.45 2.42 11.63
N PRO A 83 -3.52 2.76 12.37
CA PRO A 83 -3.47 3.81 13.39
C PRO A 83 -2.43 3.58 14.50
N GLU A 84 -2.03 2.32 14.71
CA GLU A 84 -1.04 1.94 15.71
C GLU A 84 0.43 2.02 15.24
N GLN A 85 0.72 2.44 14.01
CA GLN A 85 2.07 2.40 13.43
C GLN A 85 3.12 3.28 14.15
N TRP A 86 2.70 4.16 15.06
CA TRP A 86 3.56 4.98 15.92
C TRP A 86 3.53 4.55 17.40
N LYS A 87 2.96 3.38 17.72
CA LYS A 87 2.79 2.89 19.09
C LYS A 87 3.61 1.61 19.31
N PRO A 88 4.22 1.41 20.50
CA PRO A 88 4.90 0.15 20.83
C PRO A 88 4.02 -1.09 20.63
N GLU A 89 2.73 -1.00 20.97
CA GLU A 89 1.78 -2.11 20.78
C GLU A 89 1.54 -2.42 19.29
N GLY A 90 1.61 -1.41 18.42
CA GLY A 90 1.55 -1.60 16.97
C GLY A 90 2.77 -2.36 16.45
N VAL A 91 3.96 -2.02 16.93
CA VAL A 91 5.20 -2.73 16.56
C VAL A 91 5.12 -4.21 16.97
N GLU A 92 4.66 -4.50 18.18
CA GLU A 92 4.49 -5.89 18.64
C GLU A 92 3.41 -6.64 17.85
N ARG A 93 2.31 -5.99 17.48
CA ARG A 93 1.30 -6.57 16.58
C ARG A 93 1.88 -6.88 15.21
N TYR A 94 2.68 -5.98 14.63
CA TYR A 94 3.34 -6.22 13.36
C TYR A 94 4.24 -7.45 13.44
N LYS A 95 5.12 -7.53 14.45
CA LYS A 95 5.97 -8.71 14.67
C LYS A 95 5.17 -10.01 14.78
N HIS A 96 4.04 -10.01 15.51
CA HIS A 96 3.19 -11.19 15.65
C HIS A 96 2.52 -11.60 14.33
N LEU A 97 2.04 -10.64 13.55
CA LEU A 97 1.48 -10.88 12.21
C LEU A 97 2.54 -11.46 11.28
N THR A 98 3.71 -10.83 11.18
CA THR A 98 4.83 -11.30 10.35
C THR A 98 5.28 -12.70 10.76
N ALA A 99 5.44 -12.95 12.08
CA ALA A 99 5.82 -14.27 12.58
C ALA A 99 4.77 -15.36 12.27
N LEU A 100 3.47 -15.01 12.25
CA LEU A 100 2.43 -15.95 11.83
C LEU A 100 2.47 -16.18 10.31
N CYS A 101 2.67 -15.14 9.50
CA CYS A 101 2.80 -15.27 8.05
C CYS A 101 3.97 -16.19 7.69
N HIS A 102 5.17 -15.95 8.23
CA HIS A 102 6.35 -16.78 8.00
C HIS A 102 6.18 -18.23 8.48
N ARG A 103 5.36 -18.48 9.50
CA ARG A 103 5.04 -19.85 9.95
C ARG A 103 4.17 -20.60 8.94
N LEU A 104 3.23 -19.90 8.30
CA LEU A 104 2.25 -20.47 7.37
C LEU A 104 2.78 -20.55 5.94
N ASP A 105 3.60 -19.58 5.54
CA ASP A 105 4.27 -19.48 4.27
C ASP A 105 5.61 -18.72 4.42
N PRO A 106 6.73 -19.43 4.66
CA PRO A 106 8.05 -18.81 4.76
C PRO A 106 8.64 -18.41 3.39
N SER A 107 7.95 -18.70 2.27
CA SER A 107 8.48 -18.46 0.93
C SER A 107 8.28 -17.04 0.41
N ARG A 108 7.52 -16.20 1.13
CA ARG A 108 7.15 -14.84 0.71
C ARG A 108 7.35 -13.86 1.85
N GLN A 109 7.70 -12.63 1.48
CA GLN A 109 7.95 -11.54 2.41
C GLN A 109 6.66 -10.87 2.88
N VAL A 110 6.74 -10.21 4.04
CA VAL A 110 5.62 -9.49 4.66
C VAL A 110 5.86 -7.98 4.64
N THR A 111 4.81 -7.23 4.28
CA THR A 111 4.81 -5.76 4.27
C THR A 111 3.59 -5.18 4.99
N CYS A 112 3.57 -3.85 5.12
CA CYS A 112 2.46 -3.04 5.60
C CYS A 112 2.57 -1.66 4.93
N GLY A 113 1.46 -1.11 4.44
CA GLY A 113 1.43 0.26 3.90
C GLY A 113 1.47 1.29 5.02
N MET A 114 2.48 2.17 5.03
CA MET A 114 2.72 3.15 6.08
C MET A 114 2.57 4.59 5.57
N ASP A 115 1.61 5.36 6.08
CA ASP A 115 1.43 6.78 5.75
C ASP A 115 2.11 7.73 6.75
N GLN A 116 2.67 7.23 7.85
CA GLN A 116 3.33 8.04 8.87
C GLN A 116 4.83 7.70 9.02
N PRO A 117 5.67 8.01 8.02
CA PRO A 117 7.08 7.61 7.98
C PRO A 117 7.87 8.00 9.23
N ASP A 118 7.71 9.22 9.74
CA ASP A 118 8.42 9.65 10.95
C ASP A 118 7.98 8.87 12.19
N GLY A 119 6.67 8.63 12.33
CA GLY A 119 6.11 7.87 13.43
C GLY A 119 6.53 6.41 13.39
N THR A 120 6.51 5.80 12.20
CA THR A 120 6.93 4.42 11.99
C THR A 120 8.41 4.22 12.28
N MET A 121 9.26 5.14 11.82
CA MET A 121 10.70 5.11 12.09
C MET A 121 11.02 5.40 13.55
N TRP A 122 10.28 6.31 14.21
CA TRP A 122 10.47 6.59 15.64
C TRP A 122 10.09 5.39 16.52
N ALA A 123 8.96 4.75 16.24
CA ALA A 123 8.46 3.64 17.04
C ALA A 123 9.23 2.32 16.81
N GLY A 124 9.91 2.16 15.68
CA GLY A 124 10.53 0.90 15.28
C GLY A 124 9.66 0.04 14.36
N PHE A 125 8.58 0.60 13.82
CA PHE A 125 7.58 -0.12 13.02
C PHE A 125 8.08 -0.45 11.61
N ALA A 126 8.72 0.50 10.93
CA ALA A 126 9.28 0.26 9.60
C ALA A 126 10.50 -0.69 9.65
N GLN A 127 11.22 -0.71 10.77
CA GLN A 127 12.41 -1.52 10.97
C GLN A 127 12.11 -3.02 11.15
N VAL A 128 10.86 -3.38 11.44
CA VAL A 128 10.43 -4.79 11.58
C VAL A 128 9.77 -5.33 10.32
N ALA A 129 9.59 -4.50 9.29
CA ALA A 129 9.06 -4.93 7.99
C ALA A 129 10.14 -5.70 7.22
N ASP A 130 9.74 -6.76 6.51
CA ASP A 130 10.64 -7.38 5.53
C ASP A 130 10.81 -6.47 4.31
N VAL A 131 9.69 -5.86 3.88
CA VAL A 131 9.64 -4.86 2.81
C VAL A 131 8.95 -3.61 3.35
N PRO A 132 9.66 -2.49 3.56
CA PRO A 132 9.04 -1.25 4.06
C PRO A 132 8.25 -0.56 2.93
N GLY A 133 6.92 -0.51 3.08
CA GLY A 133 6.00 0.16 2.15
C GLY A 133 5.56 1.53 2.67
N TYR A 134 5.73 2.59 1.87
CA TYR A 134 5.25 3.93 2.21
C TYR A 134 4.11 4.39 1.28
N ASN A 135 3.07 4.94 1.88
CA ASN A 135 1.92 5.54 1.20
C ASN A 135 2.10 7.07 1.09
N TYR A 136 2.11 7.63 -0.12
CA TYR A 136 2.04 9.08 -0.40
C TYR A 136 3.15 9.93 0.23
N ARG A 137 4.36 9.39 0.33
CA ARG A 137 5.50 10.05 1.01
C ARG A 137 6.74 10.13 0.14
N VAL A 138 6.56 10.27 -1.18
CA VAL A 138 7.65 10.38 -2.17
C VAL A 138 8.68 11.43 -1.76
N HIS A 139 8.22 12.59 -1.27
CA HIS A 139 9.06 13.70 -0.77
C HIS A 139 9.91 13.35 0.47
N LYS A 140 9.68 12.21 1.12
CA LYS A 140 10.45 11.72 2.27
C LYS A 140 11.34 10.52 1.95
N TYR A 141 11.26 9.95 0.74
CA TYR A 141 11.97 8.72 0.39
C TYR A 141 13.49 8.83 0.64
N GLU A 142 14.15 9.90 0.19
CA GLU A 142 15.58 10.09 0.41
C GLU A 142 15.95 10.24 1.90
N GLU A 143 15.07 10.83 2.71
CA GLU A 143 15.28 10.92 4.16
C GLU A 143 15.12 9.55 4.81
N MET A 144 14.05 8.83 4.48
CA MET A 144 13.77 7.50 5.02
C MET A 144 14.86 6.51 4.62
N MET A 145 15.37 6.61 3.39
CA MET A 145 16.42 5.70 2.91
C MET A 145 17.74 5.83 3.70
N LYS A 146 18.02 7.00 4.30
CA LYS A 146 19.18 7.17 5.20
C LYS A 146 19.01 6.46 6.55
N ARG A 147 17.78 6.09 6.90
CA ARG A 147 17.38 5.59 8.22
C ARG A 147 16.87 4.15 8.19
N LEU A 148 16.36 3.68 7.04
CA LEU A 148 15.82 2.34 6.86
C LEU A 148 16.93 1.29 6.81
N PRO A 149 16.92 0.28 7.71
CA PRO A 149 17.94 -0.76 7.72
C PRO A 149 17.88 -1.71 6.52
N GLN A 150 16.74 -1.80 5.83
CA GLN A 150 16.53 -2.73 4.71
C GLN A 150 17.31 -2.35 3.45
N GLY A 151 17.69 -1.08 3.28
CA GLY A 151 18.43 -0.62 2.10
C GLY A 151 17.57 -0.39 0.85
N PHE A 152 16.24 -0.54 0.95
CA PHE A 152 15.27 -0.27 -0.11
C PHE A 152 13.90 0.09 0.48
N LEU A 153 12.97 0.54 -0.37
CA LEU A 153 11.57 0.76 -0.02
C LEU A 153 10.64 0.52 -1.21
N LEU A 154 9.36 0.33 -0.91
CA LEU A 154 8.26 0.19 -1.87
C LEU A 154 7.30 1.38 -1.74
N GLY A 155 6.86 1.96 -2.87
CA GLY A 155 5.69 2.82 -2.88
C GLY A 155 4.41 1.99 -2.77
N SER A 156 3.96 1.69 -1.56
CA SER A 156 2.80 0.80 -1.36
C SER A 156 1.46 1.44 -1.73
N GLU A 157 1.41 2.77 -1.80
CA GLU A 157 0.28 3.56 -2.29
C GLU A 157 0.81 4.91 -2.80
N THR A 158 0.60 5.25 -4.07
CA THR A 158 1.23 6.40 -4.72
C THR A 158 0.24 7.21 -5.57
N ALA A 159 0.67 8.40 -6.02
CA ALA A 159 -0.08 9.37 -6.81
C ALA A 159 -1.39 9.90 -6.19
N SER A 160 -2.48 9.12 -6.10
CA SER A 160 -3.82 9.64 -5.74
C SER A 160 -4.17 10.95 -6.45
N THR A 161 -3.71 11.06 -7.71
CA THR A 161 -4.07 12.13 -8.64
C THR A 161 -5.48 11.88 -9.13
N VAL A 162 -6.26 12.94 -9.26
CA VAL A 162 -7.68 12.87 -9.57
C VAL A 162 -7.94 13.47 -10.95
N SER A 163 -8.68 12.74 -11.77
CA SER A 163 -9.04 13.18 -13.11
C SER A 163 -10.42 12.67 -13.49
N SER A 164 -11.09 13.40 -14.39
CA SER A 164 -12.36 12.98 -14.98
C SER A 164 -12.20 12.83 -16.49
N ARG A 165 -12.65 11.69 -17.01
CA ARG A 165 -12.44 11.34 -18.42
C ARG A 165 -13.12 12.34 -19.34
N GLY A 166 -12.32 13.08 -20.10
CA GLY A 166 -12.79 14.05 -21.10
C GLY A 166 -13.15 15.42 -20.54
N GLU A 167 -12.78 15.71 -19.29
CA GLU A 167 -13.01 17.02 -18.64
C GLU A 167 -11.71 17.83 -18.64
N TYR A 168 -11.77 19.08 -19.09
CA TYR A 168 -10.59 19.94 -19.22
C TYR A 168 -10.93 21.36 -18.79
N PHE A 169 -10.17 21.90 -17.84
CA PHE A 169 -10.42 23.21 -17.23
C PHE A 169 -9.27 24.17 -17.49
N PHE A 170 -9.60 25.41 -17.86
CA PHE A 170 -8.61 26.45 -18.14
C PHE A 170 -8.81 27.69 -17.25
N PRO A 171 -7.74 28.29 -16.73
CA PRO A 171 -6.35 27.82 -16.83
C PRO A 171 -6.09 26.57 -15.98
N ASP A 172 -5.24 25.68 -16.50
CA ASP A 172 -4.74 24.52 -15.79
C ASP A 172 -3.51 24.90 -14.96
N THR A 173 -3.46 24.40 -13.74
CA THR A 173 -2.38 24.67 -12.79
C THR A 173 -2.30 23.49 -11.86
N VAL A 174 -1.09 23.02 -11.56
CA VAL A 174 -0.88 22.01 -10.54
C VAL A 174 -1.36 22.55 -9.19
N ALA A 175 -2.33 21.87 -8.58
CA ALA A 175 -2.86 22.26 -7.28
C ALA A 175 -3.47 21.09 -6.51
N PRO A 176 -3.25 21.01 -5.19
CA PRO A 176 -3.95 20.06 -4.34
C PRO A 176 -5.40 20.50 -4.09
N ASN A 177 -6.31 19.53 -3.96
CA ASN A 177 -7.73 19.71 -3.62
C ASN A 177 -8.47 20.76 -4.47
N LYS A 178 -8.14 20.86 -5.77
CA LYS A 178 -8.83 21.77 -6.66
C LYS A 178 -10.26 21.26 -6.89
N GLU A 179 -11.23 22.16 -6.74
CA GLU A 179 -12.65 21.87 -6.92
C GLU A 179 -13.21 22.65 -8.10
N HIS A 180 -14.04 22.00 -8.90
CA HIS A 180 -14.79 22.63 -10.00
C HIS A 180 -16.29 22.60 -9.71
N PRO A 181 -17.07 23.62 -10.12
CA PRO A 181 -18.51 23.68 -9.82
C PRO A 181 -19.34 22.50 -10.34
N ASN A 182 -18.87 21.79 -11.36
CA ASN A 182 -19.52 20.59 -11.90
C ASN A 182 -19.13 19.30 -11.16
N GLY A 183 -18.32 19.39 -10.11
CA GLY A 183 -17.86 18.24 -9.31
C GLY A 183 -16.93 17.28 -10.06
N GLN A 184 -16.33 17.72 -11.17
CA GLN A 184 -15.34 16.94 -11.93
C GLN A 184 -13.92 17.40 -11.60
N CYS A 185 -12.93 16.65 -12.05
CA CYS A 185 -11.50 16.95 -11.96
C CYS A 185 -10.88 17.06 -13.36
N SER A 186 -9.82 17.84 -13.51
CA SER A 186 -9.13 18.03 -14.79
C SER A 186 -8.45 16.75 -15.29
N GLY A 187 -8.62 16.42 -16.57
CA GLY A 187 -7.95 15.33 -17.27
C GLY A 187 -6.52 15.63 -17.73
N TYR A 188 -5.90 16.69 -17.23
CA TYR A 188 -4.50 17.06 -17.52
C TYR A 188 -3.50 16.53 -16.47
N ASP A 189 -3.97 15.74 -15.49
CA ASP A 189 -3.14 15.21 -14.40
C ASP A 189 -2.40 16.30 -13.62
N VAL A 190 -3.13 17.37 -13.27
CA VAL A 190 -2.63 18.52 -12.48
C VAL A 190 -3.34 18.67 -11.13
N GLU A 191 -4.27 17.77 -10.81
CA GLU A 191 -5.10 17.85 -9.61
C GLU A 191 -4.90 16.61 -8.76
N HIS A 192 -4.59 16.78 -7.49
CA HIS A 192 -4.30 15.68 -6.58
C HIS A 192 -4.81 15.98 -5.18
N CYS A 193 -4.87 14.98 -4.31
CA CYS A 193 -5.21 15.20 -2.92
C CYS A 193 -4.05 15.87 -2.15
N TRP A 194 -4.36 16.65 -1.11
CA TRP A 194 -3.33 17.38 -0.34
C TRP A 194 -2.27 16.52 0.33
N TRP A 195 -2.56 15.24 0.58
CA TRP A 195 -1.62 14.29 1.18
C TRP A 195 -0.69 13.65 0.15
N SER A 196 -0.91 13.92 -1.13
CA SER A 196 -0.34 13.19 -2.27
C SER A 196 0.36 14.11 -3.27
N ASN A 197 0.67 13.58 -4.46
CA ASN A 197 1.51 14.19 -5.48
C ASN A 197 1.06 13.77 -6.90
N LEU A 198 1.75 14.23 -7.95
CA LEU A 198 1.48 13.80 -9.33
C LEU A 198 2.20 12.49 -9.63
N PRO A 199 1.75 11.69 -10.63
CA PRO A 199 2.41 10.44 -11.00
C PRO A 199 3.88 10.66 -11.42
N ASP A 200 4.17 11.79 -12.07
CA ASP A 200 5.53 12.16 -12.50
C ASP A 200 6.53 12.24 -11.33
N ASP A 201 6.07 12.64 -10.14
CA ASP A 201 6.93 12.72 -8.94
C ASP A 201 7.35 11.32 -8.47
N ASP A 202 6.43 10.34 -8.52
CA ASP A 202 6.68 8.94 -8.15
C ASP A 202 7.53 8.21 -9.20
N TRP A 203 7.25 8.44 -10.49
CA TRP A 203 8.05 7.88 -11.59
C TRP A 203 9.49 8.37 -11.55
N LYS A 204 9.69 9.67 -11.29
CA LYS A 204 11.03 10.24 -11.14
C LYS A 204 11.85 9.49 -10.09
N MET A 205 11.25 9.15 -8.95
CA MET A 205 11.97 8.42 -7.89
C MET A 205 12.33 6.99 -8.31
N GLN A 206 11.50 6.32 -9.09
CA GLN A 206 11.77 4.97 -9.60
C GLN A 206 12.86 4.98 -10.70
N ASP A 207 12.84 5.98 -11.58
CA ASP A 207 13.84 6.14 -12.64
C ASP A 207 15.23 6.50 -12.08
N ASP A 208 15.26 7.40 -11.09
CA ASP A 208 16.51 7.93 -10.56
C ASP A 208 17.16 7.03 -9.49
N TYR A 209 16.38 6.19 -8.79
CA TYR A 209 16.84 5.44 -7.62
C TYR A 209 16.47 3.96 -7.64
N ASN A 210 17.49 3.11 -7.79
CA ASN A 210 17.36 1.64 -7.79
C ASN A 210 16.92 1.01 -6.46
N TRP A 211 16.86 1.78 -5.37
CA TRP A 211 16.39 1.34 -4.07
C TRP A 211 14.89 1.56 -3.87
N VAL A 212 14.21 2.19 -4.84
CA VAL A 212 12.75 2.19 -4.94
C VAL A 212 12.34 0.96 -5.76
N THR A 213 11.72 -0.02 -5.13
CA THR A 213 11.47 -1.33 -5.76
C THR A 213 10.27 -1.32 -6.73
N GLY A 214 9.58 -0.20 -6.83
CA GLY A 214 8.36 0.00 -7.61
C GLY A 214 7.29 0.76 -6.83
N GLU A 215 6.09 0.81 -7.39
CA GLU A 215 4.94 1.46 -6.79
C GLU A 215 3.61 0.71 -7.02
N PHE A 216 2.60 1.07 -6.23
CA PHE A 216 1.20 0.72 -6.43
C PHE A 216 0.35 1.99 -6.42
N VAL A 217 0.00 2.49 -7.62
CA VAL A 217 -0.79 3.72 -7.76
C VAL A 217 -2.18 3.58 -7.16
N TRP A 218 -2.68 4.67 -6.57
CA TRP A 218 -4.06 4.80 -6.14
C TRP A 218 -4.85 5.66 -7.15
N THR A 219 -5.68 5.10 -8.04
CA THR A 219 -5.80 3.68 -8.39
C THR A 219 -5.55 3.50 -9.89
N GLY A 220 -5.47 2.24 -10.33
CA GLY A 220 -5.47 1.90 -11.76
C GLY A 220 -6.77 2.23 -12.49
#